data_AF-A0A520JZZ6-F1
#
_entry.id   AF-A0A520JZZ6-F1
#
_cell.length_a   1.000
_cell.length_b   1.000
_cell.length_c   1.000
_cell.angle_alpha   90.00
_cell.angle_beta   90.00
_cell.angle_gamma   90.00
#
_symmetry.space_group_name_H-M   'P 1'
#
loop_
_entity.id
_entity.type
_entity.pdbx_description
1 polymer ?
#
loop_
_entity_poly.entity_id
_entity_poly.type
_entity_poly.pdbx_seq_one_letter_code
_entity_poly.pdbx_strand_id
1 'polypeptide(L)'
;MTGDAPTHYSYRLSEEENLFRFYFSIFERLIKKTDLPFALRADGFATDDQPQLTAIRDALANLLIHSDYFSPVKPRIRVFIDRIEFLNPNSLPKDLESIIREDFTMPRNPIVTKIFRVIKLAENAGSGIDKMINGWKAYYENVPAISGGIDYYKITFPLVKGTGVSEKTSEKIILLIKENPSISAKEIAEKLGVSPRAIEMQIAKLKKKNIIIRIGPAKSGQWAVVDK
;
A
#
# COMPACT_ATOMS: atom_id res chain seq x y z
N MET A 1 -8.25 -23.89 -3.34
CA MET A 1 -9.37 -23.41 -2.50
C MET A 1 -9.92 -22.14 -3.11
N THR A 2 -11.12 -22.28 -3.67
CA THR A 2 -12.16 -21.28 -4.04
C THR A 2 -11.72 -19.88 -4.45
N GLY A 3 -11.62 -19.67 -5.76
CA GLY A 3 -11.42 -18.37 -6.39
C GLY A 3 -12.73 -17.60 -6.56
N ASP A 4 -12.79 -16.42 -5.94
CA ASP A 4 -13.85 -15.41 -6.12
C ASP A 4 -13.72 -14.69 -7.49
N ALA A 5 -13.88 -15.41 -8.60
CA ALA A 5 -14.10 -14.76 -9.90
C ALA A 5 -14.83 -15.68 -10.90
N PRO A 6 -16.04 -15.33 -11.37
CA PRO A 6 -16.80 -16.11 -12.35
C PRO A 6 -16.24 -16.08 -13.78
N THR A 7 -15.22 -15.26 -14.05
CA THR A 7 -14.44 -15.25 -15.31
C THR A 7 -12.95 -15.20 -14.97
N HIS A 8 -12.14 -16.10 -15.53
CA HIS A 8 -10.71 -16.17 -15.23
C HIS A 8 -9.96 -14.88 -15.61
N TYR A 9 -10.29 -14.26 -16.75
CA TYR A 9 -9.77 -12.96 -17.20
C TYR A 9 -10.77 -12.30 -18.16
N SER A 10 -11.08 -11.01 -17.96
CA SER A 10 -11.86 -10.22 -18.93
C SER A 10 -10.99 -9.61 -20.04
N TYR A 11 -9.68 -9.48 -19.80
CA TYR A 11 -8.71 -8.96 -20.75
C TYR A 11 -7.28 -9.39 -20.35
N ARG A 12 -6.41 -9.66 -21.33
CA ARG A 12 -4.97 -9.90 -21.13
C ARG A 12 -4.18 -9.09 -22.16
N LEU A 13 -3.17 -8.37 -21.70
CA LEU A 13 -2.23 -7.68 -22.60
C LEU A 13 -1.29 -8.70 -23.24
N SER A 14 -0.99 -8.52 -24.53
CA SER A 14 0.07 -9.25 -25.22
C SER A 14 1.42 -9.01 -24.56
N GLU A 15 2.34 -9.96 -24.73
CA GLU A 15 3.72 -9.77 -24.29
C GLU A 15 4.39 -8.70 -25.18
N GLU A 16 5.21 -7.83 -24.58
CA GLU A 16 5.95 -6.79 -25.28
C GLU A 16 7.44 -6.98 -25.01
N GLU A 17 8.25 -7.04 -26.07
CA GLU A 17 9.71 -7.19 -25.95
C GLU A 17 10.40 -5.88 -25.52
N ASN A 18 9.79 -4.74 -25.87
CA ASN A 18 10.34 -3.43 -25.56
C ASN A 18 9.81 -2.93 -24.20
N LEU A 19 10.69 -2.88 -23.20
CA LEU A 19 10.35 -2.47 -21.84
C LEU A 19 9.72 -1.07 -21.74
N PHE A 20 10.15 -0.14 -22.60
CA PHE A 20 9.59 1.21 -22.64
C PHE A 20 8.15 1.20 -23.14
N ARG A 21 7.88 0.55 -24.28
CA ARG A 21 6.51 0.40 -24.81
C ARG A 21 5.62 -0.37 -23.84
N PHE A 22 6.16 -1.40 -23.20
CA PHE A 22 5.46 -2.19 -22.19
C PHE A 22 5.02 -1.33 -21.01
N TYR A 23 5.94 -0.50 -20.49
CA TYR A 23 5.64 0.42 -19.39
C TYR A 23 4.44 1.32 -19.72
N PHE A 24 4.50 2.05 -20.83
CA PHE A 24 3.43 2.99 -21.19
C PHE A 24 2.10 2.28 -21.48
N SER A 25 2.15 1.11 -22.12
CA SER A 25 0.96 0.30 -22.41
C SER A 25 0.26 -0.19 -21.14
N ILE A 26 1.04 -0.57 -20.12
CA ILE A 26 0.48 -0.92 -18.80
C ILE A 26 -0.04 0.34 -18.12
N PHE A 27 0.75 1.41 -18.06
CA PHE A 27 0.41 2.62 -17.33
C PHE A 27 -0.88 3.26 -17.83
N GLU A 28 -1.07 3.36 -19.15
CA GLU A 28 -2.30 3.87 -19.77
C GLU A 28 -3.55 3.09 -19.31
N ARG A 29 -3.41 1.78 -19.09
CA ARG A 29 -4.51 0.92 -18.62
C ARG A 29 -4.76 1.07 -17.14
N LEU A 30 -3.71 1.18 -16.33
CA LEU A 30 -3.85 1.39 -14.89
C LEU A 30 -4.53 2.72 -14.59
N ILE A 31 -4.16 3.79 -15.31
CA ILE A 31 -4.80 5.10 -15.23
C ILE A 31 -6.32 5.01 -15.42
N LYS A 32 -6.77 4.25 -16.43
CA LYS A 32 -8.21 4.05 -16.73
C LYS A 32 -8.96 3.26 -15.64
N LYS A 33 -8.24 2.67 -14.69
CA LYS A 33 -8.78 1.86 -13.59
C LYS A 33 -8.60 2.53 -12.23
N THR A 34 -7.83 3.60 -12.17
CA THR A 34 -7.69 4.45 -10.98
C THR A 34 -8.67 5.61 -11.06
N ASP A 35 -9.24 5.97 -9.92
CA ASP A 35 -10.03 7.17 -9.79
C ASP A 35 -9.14 8.43 -9.88
N LEU A 36 -9.53 9.34 -10.78
CA LEU A 36 -8.79 10.54 -11.15
C LEU A 36 -9.73 11.74 -11.14
N PRO A 37 -9.94 12.36 -9.96
CA PRO A 37 -10.71 13.59 -9.89
C PRO A 37 -10.00 14.68 -10.67
N PHE A 38 -10.79 15.59 -11.25
CA PHE A 38 -10.24 16.78 -11.86
C PHE A 38 -9.58 17.66 -10.77
N ALA A 39 -8.33 18.02 -10.98
CA ALA A 39 -7.56 18.87 -10.07
C ALA A 39 -6.80 19.93 -10.86
N LEU A 40 -6.88 21.17 -10.39
CA LEU A 40 -6.19 22.33 -10.98
C LEU A 40 -4.92 22.65 -10.18
N ARG A 41 -3.88 23.04 -10.90
CA ARG A 41 -2.70 23.71 -10.35
C ARG A 41 -3.04 25.17 -10.02
N ALA A 42 -2.17 25.81 -9.23
CA ALA A 42 -2.32 27.21 -8.82
C ALA A 42 -2.34 28.21 -10.00
N ASP A 43 -1.79 27.82 -11.14
CA ASP A 43 -1.80 28.56 -12.40
C ASP A 43 -3.06 28.35 -13.25
N GLY A 44 -4.03 27.55 -12.76
CA GLY A 44 -5.31 27.30 -13.41
C GLY A 44 -5.30 26.19 -14.46
N PHE A 45 -4.18 25.50 -14.67
CA PHE A 45 -4.09 24.33 -15.56
C PHE A 45 -4.39 23.02 -14.84
N ALA A 46 -4.92 22.02 -15.53
CA ALA A 46 -5.12 20.70 -14.94
C ALA A 46 -3.78 20.07 -14.53
N THR A 47 -3.71 19.49 -13.32
CA THR A 47 -2.50 18.79 -12.87
C THR A 47 -2.53 17.34 -13.34
N ASP A 48 -1.44 16.93 -13.98
CA ASP A 48 -1.08 15.55 -14.25
C ASP A 48 -0.38 14.87 -13.06
N ASP A 49 0.08 15.67 -12.09
CA ASP A 49 0.84 15.22 -10.92
C ASP A 49 -0.08 14.88 -9.75
N GLN A 50 -1.00 13.94 -9.97
CA GLN A 50 -1.85 13.44 -8.89
C GLN A 50 -1.08 12.42 -8.02
N PRO A 51 -1.12 12.52 -6.68
CA PRO A 51 -0.32 11.66 -5.80
C PRO A 51 -0.53 10.15 -6.03
N GLN A 52 -1.76 9.72 -6.32
CA GLN A 52 -2.09 8.33 -6.60
C GLN A 52 -1.55 7.83 -7.95
N LEU A 53 -1.39 8.73 -8.94
CA LEU A 53 -0.70 8.40 -10.19
C LEU A 53 0.79 8.23 -9.96
N THR A 54 1.39 9.13 -9.18
CA THR A 54 2.79 9.03 -8.78
C THR A 54 3.06 7.71 -8.06
N ALA A 55 2.13 7.25 -7.22
CA ALA A 55 2.24 5.95 -6.56
C ALA A 55 2.20 4.75 -7.52
N ILE A 56 1.26 4.73 -8.47
CA ILE A 56 1.19 3.66 -9.49
C ILE A 56 2.40 3.67 -10.41
N ARG A 57 2.88 4.87 -10.76
CA ARG A 57 4.08 5.09 -11.56
C ARG A 57 5.30 4.46 -10.89
N ASP A 58 5.46 4.72 -9.59
CA ASP A 58 6.57 4.19 -8.79
C ASP A 58 6.45 2.67 -8.57
N ALA A 59 5.24 2.17 -8.31
CA ALA A 59 4.98 0.73 -8.18
C ALA A 59 5.32 -0.05 -9.46
N LEU A 60 4.93 0.48 -10.63
CA LEU A 60 5.24 -0.10 -11.92
C LEU A 60 6.75 -0.04 -12.22
N ALA A 61 7.39 1.10 -11.93
CA ALA A 61 8.83 1.24 -12.09
C ALA A 61 9.59 0.23 -11.21
N ASN A 62 9.23 0.12 -9.93
CA ASN A 62 9.84 -0.82 -8.99
C ASN A 62 9.61 -2.28 -9.42
N LEU A 63 8.42 -2.62 -9.91
CA LEU A 63 8.14 -3.96 -10.45
C LEU A 63 9.15 -4.30 -11.56
N LEU A 64 9.35 -3.41 -12.54
CA LEU A 64 10.24 -3.67 -13.67
C LEU A 64 11.73 -3.60 -13.28
N ILE A 65 12.12 -2.66 -12.42
CA ILE A 65 13.50 -2.54 -11.92
C ILE A 65 13.93 -3.79 -11.15
N HIS A 66 13.01 -4.39 -10.40
CA HIS A 66 13.29 -5.57 -9.59
C HIS A 66 12.78 -6.88 -10.21
N SER A 67 12.34 -6.86 -11.47
CA SER A 67 11.94 -8.09 -12.17
C SER A 67 13.14 -8.98 -12.44
N ASP A 68 12.97 -10.28 -12.27
CA ASP A 68 13.94 -11.26 -12.73
C ASP A 68 13.62 -11.64 -14.19
N TYR A 69 14.34 -11.01 -15.13
CA TYR A 69 14.14 -11.22 -16.56
C TYR A 69 14.64 -12.58 -17.08
N PHE A 70 15.38 -13.32 -16.25
CA PHE A 70 15.87 -14.67 -16.58
C PHE A 70 14.96 -15.77 -16.01
N SER A 71 14.01 -15.41 -15.14
CA SER A 71 13.06 -16.37 -14.56
C SER A 71 11.99 -16.81 -15.58
N PRO A 72 11.61 -18.09 -15.60
CA PRO A 72 10.45 -18.55 -16.38
C PRO A 72 9.13 -17.99 -15.82
N VAL A 73 9.12 -17.55 -14.57
CA VAL A 73 7.95 -16.90 -13.95
C VAL A 73 8.07 -15.41 -14.18
N LYS A 74 7.07 -14.83 -14.85
CA LYS A 74 7.01 -13.41 -15.17
C LYS A 74 6.36 -12.60 -14.04
N PRO A 75 6.72 -11.32 -13.84
CA PRO A 75 5.94 -10.40 -13.02
C PRO A 75 4.50 -10.30 -13.55
N ARG A 76 3.54 -10.07 -12.65
CA ARG A 76 2.12 -10.04 -12.99
C ARG A 76 1.43 -8.87 -12.31
N ILE A 77 0.58 -8.18 -13.07
CA ILE A 77 -0.35 -7.19 -12.53
C ILE A 77 -1.77 -7.71 -12.72
N ARG A 78 -2.56 -7.72 -11.65
CA ARG A 78 -3.97 -8.09 -11.68
C ARG A 78 -4.81 -6.91 -11.21
N VAL A 79 -5.81 -6.54 -12.01
CA VAL A 79 -6.76 -5.48 -11.66
C VAL A 79 -8.10 -6.15 -11.35
N PHE A 80 -8.56 -5.92 -10.12
CA PHE A 80 -9.87 -6.33 -9.64
C PHE A 80 -10.79 -5.12 -9.55
N ILE A 81 -12.05 -5.34 -9.16
CA ILE A 81 -13.00 -4.25 -8.99
C ILE A 81 -12.66 -3.36 -7.78
N ASP A 82 -12.00 -3.94 -6.78
CA ASP A 82 -11.74 -3.36 -5.46
C ASP A 82 -10.25 -3.11 -5.19
N ARG A 83 -9.34 -3.60 -6.05
CA ARG A 83 -7.88 -3.49 -5.85
C ARG A 83 -7.06 -3.71 -7.11
N ILE A 84 -5.80 -3.26 -7.08
CA ILE A 84 -4.75 -3.58 -8.05
C ILE A 84 -3.63 -4.34 -7.32
N GLU A 85 -3.21 -5.48 -7.85
CA GLU A 85 -2.12 -6.29 -7.30
C GLU A 85 -0.93 -6.30 -8.26
N PHE A 86 0.25 -5.90 -7.76
CA PHE A 86 1.54 -6.04 -8.43
C PHE A 86 2.29 -7.19 -7.78
N LEU A 87 2.62 -8.23 -8.53
CA LEU A 87 3.32 -9.41 -8.06
C LEU A 87 4.62 -9.61 -8.83
N ASN A 88 5.71 -9.75 -8.10
CA ASN A 88 7.01 -10.10 -8.65
C ASN A 88 7.41 -11.49 -8.10
N PRO A 89 7.76 -12.48 -8.94
CA PRO A 89 8.10 -13.83 -8.51
C PRO A 89 9.53 -13.95 -7.97
N ASN A 90 9.88 -13.06 -7.05
CA ASN A 90 11.10 -13.10 -6.28
C ASN A 90 10.90 -12.33 -4.96
N SER A 91 11.80 -12.52 -4.00
CA SER A 91 11.80 -11.78 -2.74
C SER A 91 11.96 -10.27 -2.92
N LEU A 92 11.49 -9.50 -1.92
CA LEU A 92 11.87 -8.10 -1.81
C LEU A 92 13.42 -7.96 -1.76
N PRO A 93 13.98 -6.84 -2.27
CA PRO A 93 15.43 -6.62 -2.25
C PRO A 93 16.04 -6.58 -0.85
N LYS A 94 15.24 -6.19 0.15
CA LYS A 94 15.51 -6.12 1.58
C LYS A 94 14.21 -6.47 2.32
N ASP A 95 14.27 -6.73 3.61
CA ASP A 95 13.05 -6.84 4.41
C ASP A 95 12.29 -5.50 4.44
N LEU A 96 10.99 -5.57 4.72
CA LEU A 96 10.11 -4.42 4.64
C LEU A 96 10.48 -3.32 5.65
N GLU A 97 10.99 -3.69 6.83
CA GLU A 97 11.35 -2.74 7.89
C GLU A 97 12.59 -1.94 7.48
N SER A 98 13.62 -2.61 6.96
CA SER A 98 14.81 -1.95 6.40
C SER A 98 14.49 -1.09 5.19
N ILE A 99 13.60 -1.53 4.30
CA ILE A 99 13.20 -0.73 3.12
C ILE A 99 12.55 0.61 3.53
N ILE A 100 11.81 0.63 4.63
CA ILE A 100 11.13 1.83 5.12
C ILE A 100 12.09 2.73 5.90
N ARG A 101 13.08 2.15 6.61
CA ARG A 101 13.98 2.90 7.49
C ARG A 101 15.26 3.38 6.81
N GLU A 102 15.75 2.65 5.82
CA GLU A 102 17.02 2.91 5.16
C GLU A 102 16.81 3.63 3.84
N ASP A 103 17.67 4.60 3.55
CA ASP A 103 17.70 5.35 2.29
C ASP A 103 18.41 4.59 1.15
N PHE A 104 18.96 3.41 1.45
CA PHE A 104 19.73 2.62 0.50
C PHE A 104 19.02 1.32 0.12
N THR A 105 18.78 1.12 -1.17
CA THR A 105 18.32 -0.16 -1.75
C THR A 105 19.11 -0.45 -3.02
N MET A 106 19.60 -1.68 -3.15
CA MET A 106 20.31 -2.13 -4.35
C MET A 106 19.29 -2.63 -5.39
N PRO A 107 19.14 -1.97 -6.55
CA PRO A 107 18.26 -2.44 -7.61
C PRO A 107 18.81 -3.72 -8.25
N ARG A 108 17.93 -4.67 -8.56
CA ARG A 108 18.34 -5.93 -9.22
C ARG A 108 18.81 -5.69 -10.66
N ASN A 109 18.22 -4.71 -11.34
CA ASN A 109 18.60 -4.34 -12.71
C ASN A 109 19.10 -2.89 -12.77
N PRO A 110 20.38 -2.61 -12.43
CA PRO A 110 20.93 -1.24 -12.41
C PRO A 110 20.86 -0.52 -13.76
N ILE A 111 20.96 -1.24 -14.88
CA ILE A 111 20.84 -0.67 -16.22
C ILE A 111 19.42 -0.14 -16.46
N VAL A 112 18.41 -0.95 -16.11
CA VAL A 112 17.00 -0.53 -16.19
C VAL A 112 16.75 0.67 -15.28
N THR A 113 17.26 0.65 -14.05
CA THR A 113 17.18 1.79 -13.12
C THR A 113 17.80 3.05 -13.73
N LYS A 114 18.99 2.95 -14.33
CA LYS A 114 19.66 4.10 -14.96
C LYS A 114 18.82 4.67 -16.09
N ILE A 115 18.28 3.82 -16.98
CA ILE A 115 17.41 4.25 -18.07
C ILE A 115 16.16 4.94 -17.51
N PHE A 116 15.47 4.31 -16.55
CA PHE A 116 14.23 4.84 -15.97
C PHE A 116 14.44 6.19 -15.27
N ARG A 117 15.62 6.40 -14.66
CA ARG A 117 16.00 7.72 -14.10
C ARG A 117 16.23 8.77 -15.18
N VAL A 118 16.92 8.42 -16.27
CA VAL A 118 17.19 9.35 -17.39
C VAL A 118 15.87 9.84 -18.01
N ILE A 119 14.88 8.96 -18.16
CA ILE A 119 13.55 9.31 -18.68
C ILE A 119 12.56 9.77 -17.60
N LYS A 120 13.03 9.99 -16.36
CA LYS A 120 12.24 10.48 -15.21
C LYS A 120 11.05 9.60 -14.81
N LEU A 121 11.07 8.31 -15.12
CA LEU A 121 10.08 7.32 -14.65
C LEU A 121 10.40 6.78 -13.25
N ALA A 122 11.65 6.87 -12.82
CA ALA A 122 12.09 6.53 -11.48
C ALA A 122 12.98 7.66 -10.93
N GLU A 123 13.02 7.80 -9.61
CA GLU A 123 13.85 8.79 -8.94
C GLU A 123 15.20 8.23 -8.45
N ASN A 124 16.02 9.10 -7.89
CA ASN A 124 17.22 8.70 -7.16
C ASN A 124 16.82 7.88 -5.91
N ALA A 125 17.68 6.94 -5.53
CA ALA A 125 17.38 5.89 -4.55
C ALA A 125 16.85 6.44 -3.21
N GLY A 126 16.06 5.63 -2.50
CA GLY A 126 15.71 5.86 -1.10
C GLY A 126 14.35 6.51 -0.81
N SER A 127 13.63 7.02 -1.82
CA SER A 127 12.33 7.69 -1.59
C SER A 127 11.12 7.08 -2.31
N GLY A 128 11.33 6.09 -3.18
CA GLY A 128 10.27 5.54 -4.03
C GLY A 128 9.11 4.95 -3.24
N ILE A 129 9.40 4.06 -2.28
CA ILE A 129 8.38 3.37 -1.50
C ILE A 129 7.58 4.33 -0.61
N ASP A 130 8.23 5.32 0.00
CA ASP A 130 7.52 6.35 0.77
C ASP A 130 6.59 7.18 -0.12
N LYS A 131 7.05 7.57 -1.31
CA LYS A 131 6.22 8.28 -2.29
C LYS A 131 5.05 7.44 -2.75
N MET A 132 5.27 6.15 -2.97
CA MET A 132 4.23 5.20 -3.34
C MET A 132 3.17 5.08 -2.24
N ILE A 133 3.59 4.84 -0.98
CA ILE A 133 2.68 4.68 0.15
C ILE A 133 1.92 5.97 0.43
N ASN A 134 2.63 7.09 0.56
CA ASN A 134 2.03 8.38 0.90
C ASN A 134 1.18 8.93 -0.25
N GLY A 135 1.62 8.75 -1.51
CA GLY A 135 0.88 9.18 -2.69
C GLY A 135 -0.45 8.45 -2.84
N TRP A 136 -0.48 7.13 -2.57
CA TRP A 136 -1.73 6.39 -2.57
C TRP A 136 -2.65 6.80 -1.43
N LYS A 137 -2.08 6.94 -0.22
CA LYS A 137 -2.80 7.33 0.99
C LYS A 137 -3.45 8.72 0.87
N ALA A 138 -2.80 9.65 0.20
CA ALA A 138 -3.29 11.02 0.03
C ALA A 138 -4.67 11.08 -0.64
N TYR A 139 -4.98 10.12 -1.52
CA TYR A 139 -6.26 10.09 -2.23
C TYR A 139 -7.23 9.01 -1.72
N TYR A 140 -6.74 7.77 -1.57
CA TYR A 140 -7.58 6.64 -1.19
C TYR A 140 -7.72 6.49 0.32
N GLU A 141 -7.02 7.28 1.14
CA GLU A 141 -7.02 7.18 2.61
C GLU A 141 -6.67 5.78 3.16
N ASN A 142 -6.10 4.94 2.30
CA ASN A 142 -5.64 3.58 2.58
C ASN A 142 -4.18 3.46 2.14
N VAL A 143 -3.44 2.55 2.76
CA VAL A 143 -2.06 2.26 2.36
C VAL A 143 -2.01 1.01 1.49
N PRO A 144 -1.07 0.92 0.54
CA PRO A 144 -0.83 -0.33 -0.17
C PRO A 144 -0.32 -1.41 0.78
N ALA A 145 -0.93 -2.60 0.75
CA ALA A 145 -0.48 -3.73 1.55
C ALA A 145 0.67 -4.44 0.84
N ILE A 146 1.82 -4.53 1.50
CA ILE A 146 3.00 -5.25 1.01
C ILE A 146 3.07 -6.60 1.73
N SER A 147 3.12 -7.67 0.95
CA SER A 147 3.17 -9.05 1.45
C SER A 147 4.15 -9.85 0.61
N GLY A 148 4.73 -10.91 1.18
CA GLY A 148 5.69 -11.73 0.44
C GLY A 148 6.55 -12.58 1.36
N GLY A 149 7.48 -13.28 0.72
CA GLY A 149 8.45 -14.15 1.37
C GLY A 149 9.71 -14.27 0.51
N ILE A 150 10.32 -15.45 0.54
CA ILE A 150 11.56 -15.75 -0.17
C ILE A 150 11.31 -15.89 -1.68
N ASP A 151 10.13 -16.36 -2.05
CA ASP A 151 9.75 -16.78 -3.40
C ASP A 151 9.00 -15.70 -4.19
N TYR A 152 8.31 -14.77 -3.52
CA TYR A 152 7.62 -13.67 -4.17
C TYR A 152 7.44 -12.47 -3.25
N TYR A 153 7.15 -11.32 -3.85
CA TYR A 153 6.49 -10.21 -3.17
C TYR A 153 5.31 -9.70 -3.97
N LYS A 154 4.34 -9.13 -3.25
CA LYS A 154 3.10 -8.61 -3.77
C LYS A 154 2.74 -7.30 -3.08
N ILE A 155 2.48 -6.27 -3.88
CA ILE A 155 1.97 -4.98 -3.43
C ILE A 155 0.51 -4.87 -3.87
N THR A 156 -0.40 -4.62 -2.94
CA THR A 156 -1.84 -4.57 -3.17
C THR A 156 -2.37 -3.16 -2.89
N PHE A 157 -2.90 -2.51 -3.91
CA PHE A 157 -3.47 -1.16 -3.86
C PHE A 157 -5.00 -1.24 -3.78
N PRO A 158 -5.64 -0.90 -2.65
CA PRO A 158 -7.10 -0.85 -2.55
C PRO A 158 -7.67 0.30 -3.39
N LEU A 159 -8.69 0.03 -4.20
CA LEU A 159 -9.44 1.02 -5.01
C LEU A 159 -10.69 1.54 -4.31
N VAL A 160 -10.91 1.15 -3.05
CA VAL A 160 -11.94 1.73 -2.19
C VAL A 160 -11.34 2.86 -1.37
N LYS A 161 -12.03 3.99 -1.22
CA LYS A 161 -11.63 5.02 -0.26
C LYS A 161 -11.76 4.47 1.15
N GLY A 162 -10.71 4.65 1.94
CA GLY A 162 -10.69 4.32 3.35
C GLY A 162 -11.76 5.13 4.05
N THR A 163 -12.38 4.56 5.08
CA THR A 163 -13.28 5.31 5.95
C THR A 163 -12.44 6.15 6.92
N GLY A 164 -11.56 7.07 6.48
CA GLY A 164 -10.87 8.12 7.26
C GLY A 164 -10.20 7.76 8.60
N VAL A 165 -10.20 6.51 9.04
CA VAL A 165 -9.73 6.10 10.35
C VAL A 165 -8.51 5.23 10.14
N SER A 166 -7.44 5.97 9.84
CA SER A 166 -6.04 5.62 9.82
C SER A 166 -5.68 4.40 10.67
N GLU A 167 -5.01 3.42 10.06
CA GLU A 167 -4.29 2.35 10.76
C GLU A 167 -3.33 2.90 11.83
N LYS A 168 -2.79 4.13 11.66
CA LYS A 168 -2.01 4.80 12.72
C LYS A 168 -2.82 5.05 14.00
N THR A 169 -4.14 5.25 13.91
CA THR A 169 -4.99 5.41 15.09
C THR A 169 -5.16 4.08 15.80
N SER A 170 -5.33 2.98 15.06
CA SER A 170 -5.37 1.62 15.62
C SER A 170 -4.04 1.24 16.29
N GLU A 171 -2.91 1.53 15.65
CA GLU A 171 -1.58 1.30 16.22
C GLU A 171 -1.35 2.12 17.50
N LYS A 172 -1.70 3.41 17.47
CA LYS A 172 -1.63 4.28 18.66
C LYS A 172 -2.55 3.80 19.78
N ILE A 173 -3.75 3.30 19.47
CA ILE A 173 -4.66 2.68 20.45
C ILE A 173 -3.99 1.47 21.09
N ILE A 174 -3.39 0.58 20.29
CA ILE A 174 -2.69 -0.61 20.79
C ILE A 174 -1.53 -0.22 21.70
N LEU A 175 -0.74 0.78 21.31
CA LEU A 175 0.41 1.28 22.07
C LEU A 175 -0.03 1.85 23.42
N LEU A 176 -1.08 2.69 23.43
CA LEU A 176 -1.69 3.22 24.65
C LEU A 176 -2.29 2.13 25.55
N ILE A 177 -2.85 1.06 24.97
CA ILE A 177 -3.34 -0.10 25.72
C ILE A 177 -2.18 -0.91 26.34
N LYS A 178 -1.05 -1.06 25.62
CA LYS A 178 0.15 -1.74 26.17
C LYS A 178 0.75 -0.92 27.33
N GLU A 179 0.75 0.40 27.25
CA GLU A 179 1.23 1.29 28.33
C GLU A 179 0.29 1.33 29.54
N ASN A 180 -1.03 1.37 29.30
CA ASN A 180 -2.03 1.36 30.37
C ASN A 180 -3.20 0.43 30.02
N PRO A 181 -3.18 -0.83 30.48
CA PRO A 181 -4.26 -1.80 30.26
C PRO A 181 -5.63 -1.35 30.76
N SER A 182 -5.71 -0.42 31.71
CA SER A 182 -6.99 0.06 32.27
C SER A 182 -7.55 1.28 31.53
N ILE A 183 -6.87 1.77 30.49
CA ILE A 183 -7.25 3.01 29.80
C ILE A 183 -8.66 2.92 29.18
N SER A 184 -9.44 3.99 29.34
CA SER A 184 -10.78 4.12 28.81
C SER A 184 -10.78 4.69 27.39
N ALA A 185 -11.85 4.43 26.62
CA ALA A 185 -12.01 5.00 25.28
C ALA A 185 -12.01 6.54 25.30
N LYS A 186 -12.48 7.15 26.39
CA LYS A 186 -12.50 8.60 26.58
C LYS A 186 -11.09 9.18 26.76
N GLU A 187 -10.26 8.55 27.60
CA GLU A 187 -8.87 8.97 27.81
C GLU A 187 -8.01 8.79 26.54
N ILE A 188 -8.24 7.71 25.78
CA ILE A 188 -7.60 7.52 24.47
C ILE A 188 -7.99 8.67 23.53
N ALA A 189 -9.28 9.02 23.49
CA ALA A 189 -9.80 10.09 22.65
C ALA A 189 -9.16 11.45 22.98
N GLU A 190 -9.04 11.78 24.28
CA GLU A 190 -8.37 12.98 24.77
C GLU A 190 -6.88 13.01 24.40
N LYS A 191 -6.15 11.91 24.62
CA LYS A 191 -4.72 11.81 24.27
C LYS A 191 -4.44 11.92 22.78
N LEU A 192 -5.37 11.44 21.94
CA LEU A 192 -5.20 11.43 20.49
C LEU A 192 -5.83 12.65 19.79
N GLY A 193 -6.60 13.48 20.50
CA GLY A 193 -7.31 14.61 19.90
C GLY A 193 -8.42 14.19 18.92
N VAL A 194 -9.05 13.04 19.15
CA VAL A 194 -10.07 12.44 18.27
C VAL A 194 -11.40 12.33 19.01
N SER A 195 -12.53 12.25 18.29
CA SER A 195 -13.84 12.06 18.93
C SER A 195 -13.93 10.70 19.66
N PRO A 196 -14.57 10.65 20.86
CA PRO A 196 -14.76 9.38 21.59
C PRO A 196 -15.44 8.30 20.76
N ARG A 197 -16.42 8.68 19.94
CA ARG A 197 -17.17 7.77 19.06
C ARG A 197 -16.27 7.11 18.01
N ALA A 198 -15.30 7.84 17.45
CA ALA A 198 -14.35 7.25 16.49
C ALA A 198 -13.42 6.24 17.16
N ILE A 199 -12.97 6.49 18.40
CA ILE A 199 -12.18 5.54 19.18
C ILE A 199 -12.97 4.28 19.53
N GLU A 200 -14.23 4.41 19.95
CA GLU A 200 -15.12 3.28 20.22
C GLU A 200 -15.31 2.39 18.98
N MET A 201 -15.51 3.00 17.81
CA MET A 201 -15.59 2.28 16.54
C MET A 201 -14.31 1.51 16.22
N GLN A 202 -13.13 2.08 16.52
CA GLN A 202 -11.85 1.42 16.30
C GLN A 202 -11.61 0.27 17.27
N ILE A 203 -11.89 0.48 18.57
CA ILE A 203 -11.82 -0.58 19.58
C ILE A 203 -12.74 -1.75 19.18
N ALA A 204 -13.94 -1.47 18.68
CA ALA A 204 -14.85 -2.50 18.18
C ALA A 204 -14.27 -3.28 16.98
N LYS A 205 -13.61 -2.58 16.03
CA LYS A 205 -12.90 -3.23 14.91
C LYS A 205 -11.74 -4.10 15.39
N LEU A 206 -10.93 -3.61 16.34
CA LEU A 206 -9.78 -4.35 16.90
C LEU A 206 -10.22 -5.59 17.69
N LYS A 207 -11.32 -5.49 18.45
CA LYS A 207 -11.98 -6.65 19.09
C LYS A 207 -12.44 -7.67 18.06
N LYS A 208 -13.14 -7.22 17.00
CA LYS A 208 -13.65 -8.12 15.94
C LYS A 208 -12.52 -8.85 15.21
N LYS A 209 -11.36 -8.20 15.07
CA LYS A 209 -10.14 -8.79 14.50
C LYS A 209 -9.34 -9.65 15.50
N ASN A 210 -9.82 -9.81 16.74
CA ASN A 210 -9.13 -10.50 17.84
C ASN A 210 -7.71 -9.96 18.13
N ILE A 211 -7.48 -8.67 17.90
CA ILE A 211 -6.19 -8.02 18.20
C ILE A 211 -6.14 -7.58 19.67
N ILE A 212 -7.30 -7.19 20.22
CA ILE A 212 -7.44 -6.83 21.63
C ILE A 212 -8.65 -7.54 22.24
N ILE A 213 -8.55 -7.87 23.52
CA ILE A 213 -9.64 -8.43 24.32
C ILE A 213 -9.81 -7.63 25.61
N ARG A 214 -11.03 -7.65 26.17
CA ARG A 214 -11.32 -7.06 27.48
C ARG A 214 -11.42 -8.20 28.50
N ILE A 215 -10.57 -8.18 29.52
CA ILE A 215 -10.55 -9.13 30.62
C ILE A 215 -11.24 -8.47 31.82
N GLY A 216 -12.26 -9.11 32.39
CA GLY A 216 -12.98 -8.62 33.57
C GLY A 216 -14.22 -7.78 33.26
N PRO A 217 -14.83 -7.16 34.31
CA PRO A 217 -16.14 -6.51 34.21
C PRO A 217 -16.15 -5.28 33.29
N ALA A 218 -17.32 -4.91 32.75
CA ALA A 218 -17.43 -3.79 31.81
C ALA A 218 -16.88 -2.45 32.35
N LYS A 219 -17.02 -2.20 33.66
CA LYS A 219 -16.58 -0.95 34.32
C LYS A 219 -15.18 -0.99 34.93
N SER A 220 -14.64 -2.17 35.23
CA SER A 220 -13.37 -2.33 35.97
C SER A 220 -12.36 -3.30 35.32
N GLY A 221 -12.68 -3.81 34.12
CA GLY A 221 -11.80 -4.72 33.40
C GLY A 221 -10.51 -4.06 32.90
N GLN A 222 -9.67 -4.86 32.27
CA GLN A 222 -8.42 -4.44 31.62
C GLN A 222 -8.41 -4.91 30.17
N TRP A 223 -7.72 -4.16 29.32
CA TRP A 223 -7.45 -4.51 27.94
C TRP A 223 -6.20 -5.38 27.88
N ALA A 224 -6.25 -6.46 27.11
CA ALA A 224 -5.07 -7.24 26.76
C ALA A 224 -4.93 -7.26 25.24
N VAL A 225 -3.69 -7.07 24.76
CA VAL A 225 -3.35 -7.24 23.35
C VAL A 225 -3.03 -8.70 23.13
N VAL A 226 -3.66 -9.31 22.13
CA VAL A 226 -3.41 -10.70 21.76
C VAL A 226 -2.32 -10.66 20.69
N ASP A 227 -1.06 -10.78 21.11
CA ASP A 227 0.07 -10.92 20.18
C ASP A 227 -0.04 -12.30 19.49
N LYS A 228 0.13 -12.31 18.17
CA LYS A 228 0.14 -13.51 17.32
C LYS A 228 1.52 -13.70 16.72
#